data_AF-A0A956EKJ9-F1
#
_entry.id   AF-A0A956EKJ9-F1
#
_cell.length_a   1.000
_cell.length_b   1.000
_cell.length_c   1.000
_cell.angle_alpha   90.00
_cell.angle_beta   90.00
_cell.angle_gamma   90.00
#
_symmetry.space_group_name_H-M   'P 1'
#
loop_
_entity.id
_entity.type
_entity.pdbx_description
1 polymer ?
#
loop_
_entity_poly.entity_id
_entity_poly.type
_entity_poly.pdbx_seq_one_letter_code
_entity_poly.pdbx_strand_id
1 'polypeptide(L)'
;EKIHGTWCQLGLLPAGGGLKELVRRASAWALQVPDPDPYPAVRRAFEAVGGAKVATSAFEARSFGFLAASDRITFHRSRVIADAKKIAISLAEAGWVPPDRNEAIHVIGGPRGSSLMLGAQLFEWGGYISAHDKLIGQKIAHVLSGGMTLTPTVLHAQDLLDLEREAFVSLAGTEKTQARIEHMLKTHKPLRN
;
A
#
# COMPACT_ATOMS: atom_id res chain seq x y z
N GLU A 1 17.33 -13.85 9.48
CA GLU A 1 16.51 -12.87 10.22
C GLU A 1 15.59 -12.17 9.23
N LYS A 2 14.32 -12.60 9.15
CA LYS A 2 13.39 -12.10 8.12
C LYS A 2 12.66 -10.89 8.66
N ILE A 3 13.05 -9.71 8.17
CA ILE A 3 12.35 -8.44 8.41
C ILE A 3 11.01 -8.53 7.66
N HIS A 4 9.99 -9.09 8.31
CA HIS A 4 8.60 -8.97 7.86
C HIS A 4 8.16 -7.52 8.11
N GLY A 5 7.36 -6.93 7.21
CA GLY A 5 7.17 -5.48 7.09
C GLY A 5 7.07 -4.73 8.43
N THR A 6 8.01 -3.81 8.64
CA THR A 6 8.32 -3.16 9.93
C THR A 6 7.18 -2.31 10.49
N TRP A 7 6.32 -1.77 9.62
CA TRP A 7 5.33 -0.77 10.00
C TRP A 7 4.18 -1.35 10.83
N CYS A 8 3.61 -2.49 10.41
CA CYS A 8 2.49 -3.12 11.13
C CYS A 8 2.92 -3.59 12.53
N GLN A 9 4.16 -4.06 12.66
CA GLN A 9 4.75 -4.44 13.95
C GLN A 9 4.89 -3.26 14.91
N LEU A 10 5.09 -2.06 14.36
CA LEU A 10 5.14 -0.81 15.12
C LEU A 10 3.75 -0.21 15.39
N GLY A 11 2.67 -0.79 14.86
CA GLY A 11 1.32 -0.26 15.01
C GLY A 11 0.95 0.82 13.97
N LEU A 12 1.67 0.86 12.84
CA LEU A 12 1.54 1.89 11.81
C LEU A 12 1.18 1.30 10.45
N LEU A 13 0.64 2.15 9.58
CA LEU A 13 0.53 1.89 8.13
C LEU A 13 1.66 2.61 7.36
N PRO A 14 1.93 2.25 6.10
CA PRO A 14 2.93 2.95 5.30
C PRO A 14 2.42 4.34 4.93
N ALA A 15 3.20 5.38 5.19
CA ALA A 15 2.83 6.79 4.93
C ALA A 15 3.80 7.55 4.02
N GLY A 16 4.56 6.81 3.21
CA GLY A 16 5.51 7.36 2.23
C GLY A 16 4.94 7.47 0.81
N GLY A 17 3.63 7.51 0.64
CA GLY A 17 2.95 7.45 -0.67
C GLY A 17 2.71 6.02 -1.19
N GLY A 18 2.97 5.00 -0.37
CA GLY A 18 2.88 3.60 -0.77
C GLY A 18 1.45 3.16 -1.10
N LEU A 19 0.50 3.49 -0.22
CA LEU A 19 -0.93 3.19 -0.45
C LEU A 19 -1.45 3.98 -1.64
N LYS A 20 -1.07 5.26 -1.74
CA LYS A 20 -1.44 6.14 -2.85
C LYS A 20 -0.93 5.62 -4.20
N GLU A 21 0.29 5.09 -4.29
CA GLU A 21 0.81 4.51 -5.53
C GLU A 21 0.13 3.18 -5.88
N LEU A 22 -0.25 2.37 -4.89
CA LEU A 22 -1.01 1.14 -5.11
C LEU A 22 -2.39 1.44 -5.72
N VAL A 23 -3.12 2.42 -5.20
CA VAL A 23 -4.41 2.85 -5.74
C VAL A 23 -4.26 3.44 -7.14
N ARG A 24 -3.25 4.31 -7.36
CA ARG A 24 -2.97 4.87 -8.69
C ARG A 24 -2.67 3.80 -9.74
N ARG A 25 -1.82 2.81 -9.42
CA ARG A 25 -1.52 1.69 -10.32
C ARG A 25 -2.74 0.80 -10.57
N ALA A 26 -3.55 0.55 -9.54
CA ALA A 26 -4.80 -0.21 -9.69
C ALA A 26 -5.78 0.50 -10.64
N SER A 27 -5.94 1.82 -10.49
CA SER A 27 -6.72 2.66 -11.41
C SER A 27 -6.18 2.58 -12.83
N ALA A 28 -4.88 2.81 -13.03
CA ALA A 28 -4.25 2.78 -14.35
C ALA A 28 -4.35 1.41 -15.04
N TRP A 29 -4.29 0.32 -14.27
CA TRP A 29 -4.47 -1.04 -14.80
C TRP A 29 -5.92 -1.32 -15.18
N ALA A 30 -6.88 -0.89 -14.36
CA ALA A 30 -8.31 -1.07 -14.64
C ALA A 30 -8.72 -0.36 -15.95
N LEU A 31 -8.16 0.82 -16.24
CA LEU A 31 -8.43 1.54 -17.49
C LEU A 31 -7.90 0.83 -18.75
N GLN A 32 -7.10 -0.23 -18.63
CA GLN A 32 -6.57 -1.00 -19.76
C GLN A 32 -7.43 -2.23 -20.10
N VAL A 33 -8.46 -2.55 -19.32
CA VAL A 33 -9.33 -3.71 -19.51
C VAL A 33 -10.76 -3.31 -19.88
N PRO A 34 -11.53 -4.15 -20.61
CA PRO A 34 -12.89 -3.81 -21.06
C PRO A 34 -13.90 -3.51 -19.93
N ASP A 35 -13.70 -4.10 -18.75
CA ASP A 35 -14.49 -3.83 -17.54
C ASP A 35 -13.57 -3.18 -16.48
N PRO A 36 -13.54 -1.84 -16.41
CA PRO A 36 -12.55 -1.11 -15.62
C PRO A 36 -12.88 -1.14 -14.12
N ASP A 37 -12.58 -2.28 -13.49
CA ASP A 37 -12.70 -2.45 -12.04
C ASP A 37 -11.33 -2.45 -11.33
N PRO A 38 -10.99 -1.41 -10.53
CA PRO A 38 -9.75 -1.39 -9.75
C PRO A 38 -9.78 -2.31 -8.52
N TYR A 39 -10.96 -2.82 -8.12
CA TYR A 39 -11.14 -3.56 -6.86
C TYR A 39 -10.28 -4.82 -6.73
N PRO A 40 -10.14 -5.70 -7.74
CA PRO A 40 -9.29 -6.88 -7.59
C PRO A 40 -7.82 -6.53 -7.30
N ALA A 41 -7.31 -5.46 -7.91
CA ALA A 41 -5.95 -4.99 -7.67
C ALA A 41 -5.82 -4.34 -6.28
N VAL A 42 -6.78 -3.50 -5.87
CA VAL A 42 -6.80 -2.89 -4.54
C VAL A 42 -6.94 -3.94 -3.43
N ARG A 43 -7.76 -4.98 -3.62
CA ARG A 43 -7.89 -6.09 -2.67
C ARG A 43 -6.56 -6.83 -2.49
N ARG A 44 -5.85 -7.16 -3.58
CA ARG A 44 -4.51 -7.78 -3.49
C ARG A 44 -3.53 -6.88 -2.75
N ALA A 45 -3.56 -5.58 -3.02
CA ALA A 45 -2.75 -4.59 -2.33
C ALA A 45 -3.07 -4.53 -0.82
N PHE A 46 -4.36 -4.56 -0.44
CA PHE A 46 -4.80 -4.62 0.94
C PHE A 46 -4.26 -5.87 1.66
N GLU A 47 -4.40 -7.05 1.05
CA GLU A 47 -3.91 -8.30 1.61
C GLU A 47 -2.36 -8.33 1.72
N ALA A 48 -1.66 -7.72 0.77
CA ALA A 48 -0.20 -7.62 0.78
C ALA A 48 0.29 -6.67 1.88
N VAL A 49 -0.30 -5.48 1.98
CA VAL A 49 0.11 -4.47 2.97
C VAL A 49 -0.32 -4.86 4.38
N GLY A 50 -1.60 -5.25 4.56
CA GLY A 50 -2.13 -5.66 5.86
C GLY A 50 -1.47 -6.93 6.40
N GLY A 51 -1.10 -7.86 5.52
CA GLY A 51 -0.32 -9.05 5.88
C GLY A 51 1.19 -8.82 5.98
N ALA A 52 1.67 -7.59 5.77
CA ALA A 52 3.09 -7.24 5.73
C ALA A 52 3.93 -8.18 4.84
N LYS A 53 3.35 -8.60 3.69
CA LYS A 53 3.97 -9.56 2.78
C LYS A 53 5.22 -8.97 2.14
N VAL A 54 6.31 -9.74 2.17
CA VAL A 54 7.57 -9.39 1.50
C VAL A 54 7.65 -10.18 0.21
N ALA A 55 7.76 -9.46 -0.91
CA ALA A 55 7.98 -10.12 -2.20
C ALA A 55 9.37 -10.76 -2.24
N THR A 56 9.39 -12.05 -2.56
CA THR A 56 10.60 -12.88 -2.71
C THR A 56 11.14 -12.86 -4.13
N SER A 57 10.36 -12.38 -5.10
CA SER A 57 10.75 -12.21 -6.50
C SER A 57 10.12 -10.97 -7.12
N ALA A 58 10.69 -10.48 -8.22
CA ALA A 58 10.11 -9.38 -8.98
C ALA A 58 8.74 -9.73 -9.59
N PHE A 59 8.52 -11.01 -9.94
CA PHE A 59 7.22 -11.48 -10.44
C PHE A 59 6.16 -11.44 -9.33
N GLU A 60 6.52 -11.83 -8.12
CA GLU A 60 5.64 -11.71 -6.96
C GLU A 60 5.37 -10.23 -6.62
N ALA A 61 6.39 -9.37 -6.67
CA ALA A 61 6.21 -7.93 -6.48
C ALA A 61 5.24 -7.29 -7.50
N ARG A 62 5.24 -7.77 -8.75
CA ARG A 62 4.22 -7.39 -9.76
C ARG A 62 2.83 -7.89 -9.36
N SER A 63 2.70 -9.13 -8.89
CA SER A 63 1.41 -9.69 -8.47
C SER A 63 0.78 -8.92 -7.29
N PHE A 64 1.62 -8.37 -6.39
CA PHE A 64 1.20 -7.50 -5.29
C PHE A 64 0.89 -6.06 -5.73
N GLY A 65 1.24 -5.68 -6.96
CA GLY A 65 1.04 -4.32 -7.48
C GLY A 65 2.15 -3.32 -7.11
N PHE A 66 3.28 -3.79 -6.57
CA PHE A 66 4.43 -2.94 -6.26
C PHE A 66 5.20 -2.51 -7.52
N LEU A 67 5.25 -3.39 -8.52
CA LEU A 67 5.87 -3.15 -9.82
C LEU A 67 4.81 -3.10 -10.92
N ALA A 68 4.98 -2.20 -11.88
CA ALA A 68 4.22 -2.16 -13.10
C ALA A 68 4.64 -3.27 -14.08
N ALA A 69 3.80 -3.54 -15.07
CA ALA A 69 4.11 -4.48 -16.15
C ALA A 69 5.33 -4.03 -16.98
N SER A 70 5.52 -2.71 -17.12
CA SER A 70 6.63 -2.09 -17.87
C SER A 70 7.96 -2.07 -17.10
N ASP A 71 7.97 -2.31 -15.79
CA ASP A 71 9.21 -2.26 -14.99
C ASP A 71 10.15 -3.39 -15.39
N ARG A 72 11.40 -3.07 -15.75
CA ARG A 72 12.38 -4.08 -16.18
C ARG A 72 12.91 -4.90 -15.02
N ILE A 73 13.07 -6.20 -15.25
CA ILE A 73 13.64 -7.16 -14.28
C ILE A 73 15.07 -7.47 -14.67
N THR A 74 16.01 -7.21 -13.76
CA THR A 74 17.41 -7.59 -13.92
C THR A 74 17.71 -8.79 -13.02
N PHE A 75 18.09 -9.92 -13.62
CA PHE A 75 18.35 -11.16 -12.87
C PHE A 75 19.66 -11.11 -12.07
N HIS A 76 20.70 -10.48 -12.61
CA HIS A 76 22.01 -10.46 -11.96
C HIS A 76 22.15 -9.24 -11.04
N ARG A 77 22.28 -9.48 -9.72
CA ARG A 77 22.31 -8.41 -8.71
C ARG A 77 23.39 -7.35 -8.98
N SER A 78 24.59 -7.76 -9.43
CA SER A 78 25.67 -6.82 -9.73
C SER A 78 25.37 -5.88 -10.90
N ARG A 79 24.40 -6.21 -11.76
CA ARG A 79 24.02 -5.41 -12.93
C ARG A 79 22.89 -4.43 -12.66
N VAL A 80 22.17 -4.56 -11.56
CA VAL A 80 20.97 -3.75 -11.26
C VAL A 80 21.28 -2.25 -11.37
N ILE A 81 22.38 -1.78 -10.80
CA ILE A 81 22.78 -0.36 -10.86
C ILE A 81 23.16 0.06 -12.28
N ALA A 82 23.91 -0.77 -13.00
CA ALA A 82 24.34 -0.47 -14.37
C ALA A 82 23.14 -0.41 -15.33
N ASP A 83 22.20 -1.35 -15.22
CA ASP A 83 21.01 -1.39 -16.06
C ASP A 83 20.03 -0.26 -15.68
N ALA A 84 19.88 0.07 -14.39
CA ALA A 84 19.09 1.22 -13.93
C ALA A 84 19.65 2.56 -14.46
N LYS A 85 20.98 2.74 -14.44
CA LYS A 85 21.63 3.94 -15.00
C LYS A 85 21.32 4.10 -16.49
N LYS A 86 21.39 3.02 -17.27
CA LYS A 86 21.05 3.05 -18.70
C LYS A 86 19.60 3.47 -18.93
N ILE A 87 18.67 2.93 -18.14
CA ILE A 87 17.26 3.30 -18.22
C ILE A 87 17.07 4.79 -17.88
N ALA A 88 17.68 5.27 -16.80
CA ALA A 88 17.56 6.68 -16.40
C ALA A 88 18.08 7.64 -17.48
N ILE A 89 19.22 7.35 -18.09
CA ILE A 89 19.76 8.12 -19.22
C ILE A 89 18.78 8.09 -20.40
N SER A 90 18.29 6.91 -20.77
CA SER A 90 17.34 6.78 -21.90
C SER A 90 16.02 7.51 -21.67
N LEU A 91 15.52 7.57 -20.43
CA LEU A 91 14.33 8.33 -20.08
C LEU A 91 14.58 9.83 -20.19
N ALA A 92 15.74 10.31 -19.74
CA ALA A 92 16.12 11.70 -19.86
C ALA A 92 16.28 12.13 -21.33
N GLU A 93 16.95 11.32 -22.15
CA GLU A 93 17.12 11.56 -23.59
C GLU A 93 15.79 11.52 -24.35
N ALA A 94 14.85 10.68 -23.91
CA ALA A 94 13.49 10.62 -24.46
C ALA A 94 12.58 11.76 -23.96
N GLY A 95 13.06 12.67 -23.11
CA GLY A 95 12.29 13.80 -22.61
C GLY A 95 11.22 13.41 -21.57
N TRP A 96 11.52 12.42 -20.72
CA TRP A 96 10.59 11.98 -19.68
C TRP A 96 10.16 13.14 -18.76
N VAL A 97 8.85 13.21 -18.51
CA VAL A 97 8.23 14.15 -17.57
C VAL A 97 7.54 13.38 -16.45
N PRO A 98 7.53 13.92 -15.21
CA PRO A 98 6.80 13.30 -14.12
C PRO A 98 5.30 13.23 -14.42
N PRO A 99 4.59 12.20 -13.90
CA PRO A 99 3.14 12.13 -14.01
C PRO A 99 2.47 13.37 -13.42
N ASP A 100 1.35 13.77 -14.01
CA ASP A 100 0.56 14.89 -13.51
C ASP A 100 0.03 14.57 -12.09
N ARG A 101 0.23 15.50 -11.16
CA ARG A 101 -0.29 15.36 -9.78
C ARG A 101 -1.82 15.44 -9.75
N ASN A 102 -2.41 16.07 -10.76
CA ASN A 102 -3.85 16.18 -10.97
C ASN A 102 -4.39 15.06 -11.88
N GLU A 103 -3.61 14.01 -12.14
CA GLU A 103 -4.11 12.82 -12.83
C GLU A 103 -5.27 12.22 -12.03
N ALA A 104 -6.37 11.93 -12.73
CA ALA A 104 -7.55 11.31 -12.18
C ALA A 104 -7.26 9.87 -11.72
N ILE A 105 -7.53 9.58 -10.44
CA ILE A 105 -7.39 8.25 -9.85
C ILE A 105 -8.78 7.73 -9.49
N HIS A 106 -9.22 6.66 -10.15
CA HIS A 106 -10.49 6.01 -9.87
C HIS A 106 -10.38 5.16 -8.61
N VAL A 107 -11.12 5.53 -7.58
CA VAL A 107 -11.13 4.82 -6.29
C VAL A 107 -12.31 3.86 -6.16
N ILE A 108 -12.15 2.80 -5.38
CA ILE A 108 -13.17 1.75 -5.21
C ILE A 108 -14.39 2.21 -4.38
N GLY A 109 -14.27 3.29 -3.62
CA GLY A 109 -15.32 3.84 -2.77
C GLY A 109 -15.68 3.00 -1.55
N GLY A 110 -16.59 3.54 -0.75
CA GLY A 110 -17.06 3.02 0.54
C GLY A 110 -17.62 1.60 0.50
N PRO A 111 -18.56 1.24 -0.41
CA PRO A 111 -19.13 -0.11 -0.43
C PRO A 111 -18.08 -1.23 -0.52
N ARG A 112 -17.08 -1.05 -1.40
CA ARG A 112 -15.96 -1.98 -1.56
C ARG A 112 -14.94 -1.85 -0.43
N GLY A 113 -14.69 -0.65 0.06
CA GLY A 113 -13.88 -0.41 1.27
C GLY A 113 -14.43 -1.14 2.50
N SER A 114 -15.75 -1.17 2.67
CA SER A 114 -16.42 -1.89 3.76
C SER A 114 -16.19 -3.40 3.69
N SER A 115 -16.07 -3.97 2.49
CA SER A 115 -15.71 -5.38 2.32
C SER A 115 -14.29 -5.67 2.82
N LEU A 116 -13.34 -4.75 2.60
CA LEU A 116 -11.98 -4.87 3.15
C LEU A 116 -11.96 -4.75 4.67
N MET A 117 -12.73 -3.81 5.23
CA MET A 117 -12.89 -3.65 6.69
C MET A 117 -13.51 -4.89 7.33
N LEU A 118 -14.52 -5.48 6.70
CA LEU A 118 -15.12 -6.74 7.13
C LEU A 118 -14.07 -7.86 7.09
N GLY A 119 -13.22 -7.91 6.08
CA GLY A 119 -12.08 -8.82 6.03
C GLY A 119 -11.23 -8.72 7.30
N ALA A 120 -10.78 -7.52 7.67
CA ALA A 120 -10.02 -7.31 8.91
C ALA A 120 -10.79 -7.73 10.17
N GLN A 121 -12.10 -7.46 10.22
CA GLN A 121 -12.96 -7.87 11.34
C GLN A 121 -13.04 -9.40 11.46
N LEU A 122 -13.14 -10.13 10.35
CA LEU A 122 -13.17 -11.59 10.32
C LEU A 122 -11.84 -12.19 10.79
N PHE A 123 -10.70 -11.58 10.43
CA PHE A 123 -9.39 -12.02 10.93
C PHE A 123 -9.24 -11.83 12.45
N GLU A 124 -9.82 -10.76 13.01
CA GLU A 124 -9.84 -10.55 14.47
C GLU A 124 -10.73 -11.60 15.14
N TRP A 125 -11.95 -11.81 14.65
CA TRP A 125 -12.87 -12.82 15.20
C TRP A 125 -12.29 -14.24 15.12
N GLY A 126 -11.52 -14.53 14.07
CA GLY A 126 -10.78 -15.79 13.93
C GLY A 126 -9.54 -15.91 14.83
N GLY A 127 -9.21 -14.89 15.62
CA GLY A 127 -8.04 -14.88 16.51
C GLY A 127 -6.70 -14.74 15.79
N TYR A 128 -6.69 -14.43 14.49
CA TYR A 128 -5.46 -14.30 13.71
C TYR A 128 -4.75 -12.97 13.94
N ILE A 129 -5.50 -11.91 14.25
CA ILE A 129 -4.99 -10.56 14.46
C ILE A 129 -5.53 -9.95 15.76
N SER A 130 -4.77 -9.04 16.38
CA SER A 130 -5.26 -8.33 17.58
C SER A 130 -6.30 -7.27 17.20
N ALA A 131 -7.01 -6.75 18.21
CA ALA A 131 -7.92 -5.62 18.01
C ALA A 131 -7.20 -4.38 17.44
N HIS A 132 -5.91 -4.18 17.77
CA HIS A 132 -5.12 -3.07 17.23
C HIS A 132 -4.68 -3.34 15.78
N ASP A 133 -4.30 -4.58 15.47
CA ASP A 133 -4.00 -5.00 14.10
C ASP A 133 -5.23 -4.79 13.19
N LYS A 134 -6.44 -5.09 13.68
CA LYS A 134 -7.69 -4.78 13.00
C LYS A 134 -7.86 -3.28 12.76
N LEU A 135 -7.63 -2.44 13.76
CA LEU A 135 -7.73 -0.98 13.61
C LEU A 135 -6.80 -0.46 12.48
N ILE A 136 -5.57 -0.97 12.44
CA ILE A 136 -4.61 -0.66 11.36
C ILE A 136 -5.17 -1.13 10.01
N GLY A 137 -5.70 -2.35 9.93
CA GLY A 137 -6.36 -2.87 8.73
C GLY A 137 -7.52 -1.98 8.26
N GLN A 138 -8.37 -1.53 9.18
CA GLN A 138 -9.48 -0.62 8.86
C GLN A 138 -8.98 0.74 8.33
N LYS A 139 -7.91 1.30 8.90
CA LYS A 139 -7.27 2.52 8.40
C LYS A 139 -6.64 2.32 7.01
N ILE A 140 -6.00 1.18 6.74
CA ILE A 140 -5.50 0.84 5.40
C ILE A 140 -6.67 0.74 4.40
N ALA A 141 -7.76 0.06 4.77
CA ALA A 141 -8.95 -0.06 3.93
C ALA A 141 -9.58 1.32 3.62
N HIS A 142 -9.59 2.24 4.60
CA HIS A 142 -10.07 3.60 4.42
C HIS A 142 -9.25 4.38 3.38
N VAL A 143 -7.91 4.31 3.45
CA VAL A 143 -7.04 5.00 2.48
C VAL A 143 -7.17 4.37 1.09
N LEU A 144 -7.13 3.04 1.00
CA LEU A 144 -7.25 2.31 -0.26
C LEU A 144 -8.61 2.50 -0.95
N SER A 145 -9.66 2.79 -0.18
CA SER A 145 -10.98 3.08 -0.74
C SER A 145 -11.17 4.52 -1.21
N GLY A 146 -10.21 5.40 -0.95
CA GLY A 146 -10.34 6.83 -1.22
C GLY A 146 -11.20 7.54 -0.19
N GLY A 147 -11.13 7.15 1.08
CA GLY A 147 -11.81 7.86 2.16
C GLY A 147 -13.25 7.40 2.40
N MET A 148 -13.63 6.21 1.94
CA MET A 148 -14.97 5.61 2.13
C MET A 148 -16.13 6.44 1.55
N THR A 149 -15.91 7.08 0.39
CA THR A 149 -16.95 7.85 -0.31
C THR A 149 -18.18 6.99 -0.64
N LEU A 150 -19.39 7.55 -0.58
CA LEU A 150 -20.63 6.78 -0.81
C LEU A 150 -20.65 6.10 -2.20
N THR A 151 -20.10 6.77 -3.21
CA THR A 151 -19.99 6.25 -4.57
C THR A 151 -18.51 6.19 -4.99
N PRO A 152 -18.14 5.25 -5.89
CA PRO A 152 -16.87 5.31 -6.59
C PRO A 152 -16.71 6.70 -7.21
N THR A 153 -15.56 7.31 -6.98
CA THR A 153 -15.26 8.68 -7.41
C THR A 153 -13.86 8.75 -8.00
N VAL A 154 -13.53 9.92 -8.52
CA VAL A 154 -12.17 10.28 -8.92
C VAL A 154 -11.55 11.12 -7.80
N LEU A 155 -10.34 10.77 -7.40
CA LEU A 155 -9.49 11.57 -6.52
C LEU A 155 -8.18 11.90 -7.23
N HIS A 156 -7.43 12.86 -6.69
CA HIS A 156 -6.10 13.19 -7.15
C HIS A 156 -5.03 12.61 -6.21
N ALA A 157 -3.77 12.71 -6.62
CA ALA A 157 -2.66 12.19 -5.82
C ALA A 157 -2.60 12.82 -4.42
N GLN A 158 -2.90 14.12 -4.30
CA GLN A 158 -2.85 14.83 -3.02
C GLN A 158 -3.93 14.38 -2.05
N ASP A 159 -5.16 14.13 -2.52
CA ASP A 159 -6.28 13.66 -1.68
C ASP A 159 -5.92 12.34 -0.99
N LEU A 160 -5.35 11.40 -1.74
CA LEU A 160 -4.90 10.11 -1.20
C LEU A 160 -3.71 10.23 -0.23
N LEU A 161 -2.78 11.16 -0.50
CA LEU A 161 -1.67 11.45 0.42
C LEU A 161 -2.16 12.06 1.73
N ASP A 162 -3.18 12.91 1.68
CA ASP A 162 -3.77 13.52 2.87
C ASP A 162 -4.50 12.48 3.73
N LEU A 163 -5.22 11.54 3.10
CA LEU A 163 -5.82 10.38 3.79
C LEU A 163 -4.76 9.48 4.41
N GLU A 164 -3.68 9.17 3.68
CA GLU A 164 -2.56 8.34 4.18
C GLU A 164 -1.89 9.01 5.39
N ARG A 165 -1.68 10.33 5.32
CA ARG A 165 -1.11 11.13 6.41
C ARG A 165 -2.03 11.16 7.64
N GLU A 166 -3.33 11.45 7.47
CA GLU A 166 -4.28 11.46 8.59
C GLU A 166 -4.31 10.10 9.28
N ALA A 167 -4.44 9.03 8.52
CA ALA A 167 -4.51 7.68 9.05
C ALA A 167 -3.23 7.29 9.81
N PHE A 168 -2.06 7.68 9.31
CA PHE A 168 -0.78 7.48 10.01
C PHE A 168 -0.69 8.26 11.32
N VAL A 169 -0.98 9.57 11.29
CA VAL A 169 -0.91 10.43 12.47
C VAL A 169 -1.92 9.97 13.54
N SER A 170 -3.12 9.57 13.12
CA SER A 170 -4.13 8.98 13.99
C SER A 170 -3.61 7.72 14.70
N LEU A 171 -2.96 6.80 13.96
CA LEU A 171 -2.39 5.58 14.55
C LEU A 171 -1.21 5.89 15.49
N ALA A 172 -0.33 6.83 15.11
CA ALA A 172 0.80 7.26 15.92
C ALA A 172 0.37 7.88 17.27
N GLY A 173 -0.82 8.49 17.32
CA GLY A 173 -1.42 9.01 18.54
C GLY A 173 -1.97 7.96 19.50
N THR A 174 -2.05 6.68 19.11
CA THR A 174 -2.63 5.63 19.97
C THR A 174 -1.61 5.10 20.98
N GLU A 175 -2.06 4.86 22.22
CA GLU A 175 -1.23 4.28 23.29
C GLU A 175 -0.60 2.94 22.89
N LYS A 176 -1.37 2.10 22.18
CA LYS A 176 -0.89 0.79 21.71
C LYS A 176 0.26 0.91 20.71
N THR A 177 0.18 1.84 19.76
CA THR A 177 1.27 2.12 18.81
C THR A 177 2.49 2.68 19.52
N GLN A 178 2.32 3.61 20.46
CA GLN A 178 3.42 4.15 21.25
C GLN A 178 4.12 3.06 22.05
N ALA A 179 3.37 2.17 22.70
CA ALA A 179 3.91 1.02 23.42
C ALA A 179 4.65 0.04 22.49
N ARG A 180 4.14 -0.20 21.27
CA ARG A 180 4.82 -1.04 20.27
C ARG A 180 6.16 -0.43 19.84
N ILE A 181 6.18 0.88 19.57
CA ILE A 181 7.40 1.61 19.20
C ILE A 181 8.41 1.57 20.35
N GLU A 182 7.99 1.90 21.57
CA GLU A 182 8.86 1.89 22.75
C GLU A 182 9.46 0.50 23.00
N HIS A 183 8.63 -0.55 22.94
CA HIS A 183 9.10 -1.92 23.12
C HIS A 183 10.09 -2.34 22.04
N MET A 184 9.81 -2.01 20.78
CA MET A 184 10.70 -2.32 19.65
C MET A 184 12.06 -1.62 19.81
N LEU A 185 12.07 -0.34 20.22
CA LEU A 185 13.30 0.42 20.44
C LEU A 185 14.12 -0.13 21.62
N LYS A 186 13.47 -0.61 22.68
CA LYS A 186 14.16 -1.15 23.87
C LYS A 186 14.66 -2.59 23.68
N THR A 187 13.88 -3.42 23.00
CA THR A 187 14.10 -4.88 23.00
C THR A 187 14.48 -5.45 21.65
N HIS A 188 14.37 -4.66 20.58
CA HIS A 188 14.47 -5.10 19.19
C HIS A 188 13.48 -6.23 18.82
N LYS A 189 12.38 -6.37 19.56
CA LYS A 189 11.34 -7.38 19.32
C LYS A 189 9.97 -6.71 19.17
N PRO A 190 9.07 -7.29 18.34
CA PRO A 190 7.73 -6.76 18.18
C PRO A 190 6.87 -7.03 19.41
N LEU A 191 6.06 -6.05 19.79
CA LEU A 191 5.00 -6.20 20.80
C LEU A 191 3.66 -6.42 20.11
N ARG A 192 2.89 -7.42 20.55
CA ARG A 192 1.55 -7.66 20.04
C ARG A 192 0.51 -7.40 21.13
N ASN A 193 -0.21 -6.28 21.00
CA ASN A 193 -1.25 -5.79 21.91
C ASN A 193 -2.51 -5.34 21.15
#